data_AF-A0A150QHU4-F1
#
_entry.id   AF-A0A150QHU4-F1
#
_cell.length_a   1.000
_cell.length_b   1.000
_cell.length_c   1.000
_cell.angle_alpha   90.00
_cell.angle_beta   90.00
_cell.angle_gamma   90.00
#
_symmetry.space_group_name_H-M   'P 1'
#
loop_
_entity.id
_entity.type
_entity.pdbx_description
1 polymer ?
#
loop_
_entity_poly.entity_id
_entity_poly.type
_entity_poly.pdbx_seq_one_letter_code
_entity_poly.pdbx_strand_id
1 'polypeptide(L)'
;MLYIQESIRLEAPIEIAWAWMSDLERLMKVNDFHVAMRFETDQRRGKGTRVSIDHSFFGSAPEPRGARVTHWEEGTGIGWVETDLKEPRSNFPHSSQYRLKPLPGGATLLSDELRGSLNLPFLGKAADRLMQDVFASRVVRRECVHLKEQIEAFAAGWKAARAAA
;
A
#
# COMPACT_ATOMS: atom_id res chain seq x y z
N MET A 1 -4.60 17.36 -7.99
CA MET A 1 -4.59 16.25 -7.04
C MET A 1 -4.42 14.98 -7.83
N LEU A 2 -3.38 14.23 -7.53
CA LEU A 2 -3.13 12.91 -8.08
C LEU A 2 -4.20 11.95 -7.54
N TYR A 3 -4.86 11.23 -8.44
CA TYR A 3 -5.74 10.11 -8.12
C TYR A 3 -5.40 8.98 -9.07
N ILE A 4 -4.95 7.86 -8.52
CA ILE A 4 -4.60 6.67 -9.28
C ILE A 4 -5.27 5.50 -8.62
N GLN A 5 -5.90 4.66 -9.42
CA GLN A 5 -6.41 3.39 -8.97
C GLN A 5 -6.04 2.34 -10.02
N GLU A 6 -5.42 1.27 -9.57
CA GLU A 6 -5.15 0.09 -10.39
C GLU A 6 -5.82 -1.12 -9.72
N SER A 7 -6.19 -2.11 -10.53
CA SER A 7 -6.80 -3.33 -10.04
C SER A 7 -6.20 -4.53 -10.73
N ILE A 8 -5.99 -5.60 -9.97
CA ILE A 8 -5.43 -6.85 -10.48
C ILE A 8 -6.18 -8.05 -9.91
N ARG A 9 -6.34 -9.08 -10.75
CA ARG A 9 -6.95 -10.35 -10.35
C ARG A 9 -5.92 -11.23 -9.65
N LEU A 10 -6.30 -11.74 -8.49
CA LEU A 10 -5.58 -12.75 -7.71
C LEU A 10 -6.27 -14.11 -7.88
N GLU A 11 -5.51 -15.14 -8.21
CA GLU A 11 -5.93 -16.54 -8.21
C GLU A 11 -5.85 -17.15 -6.80
N ALA A 12 -6.44 -16.43 -5.84
CA ALA A 12 -6.54 -16.81 -4.44
C ALA A 12 -7.91 -16.41 -3.86
N PRO A 13 -8.48 -17.23 -2.95
CA PRO A 13 -9.67 -16.85 -2.19
C PRO A 13 -9.42 -15.60 -1.33
N ILE A 14 -10.48 -14.82 -1.09
CA ILE A 14 -10.38 -13.53 -0.41
C ILE A 14 -9.88 -13.67 1.03
N GLU A 15 -10.19 -14.79 1.69
CA GLU A 15 -9.74 -15.10 3.04
C GLU A 15 -8.22 -15.25 3.10
N ILE A 16 -7.62 -15.80 2.05
CA ILE A 16 -6.17 -15.99 1.93
C ILE A 16 -5.47 -14.70 1.54
N ALA A 17 -6.05 -13.94 0.62
CA ALA A 17 -5.59 -12.59 0.32
C ALA A 17 -5.61 -11.71 1.58
N TRP A 18 -6.68 -11.76 2.36
CA TRP A 18 -6.80 -11.03 3.63
C TRP A 18 -5.81 -11.51 4.68
N ALA A 19 -5.63 -12.82 4.85
CA ALA A 19 -4.64 -13.36 5.79
C ALA A 19 -3.22 -12.87 5.48
N TRP A 20 -2.89 -12.68 4.20
CA TRP A 20 -1.63 -12.05 3.81
C TRP A 20 -1.62 -10.55 4.10
N MET A 21 -2.63 -9.81 3.61
CA MET A 21 -2.69 -8.33 3.70
C MET A 21 -2.87 -7.77 5.11
N SER A 22 -3.49 -8.53 6.02
CA SER A 22 -3.71 -8.13 7.43
C SER A 22 -2.44 -8.11 8.28
N ASP A 23 -1.31 -8.55 7.73
CA ASP A 23 0.01 -8.21 8.24
C ASP A 23 0.42 -6.84 7.70
N LEU A 24 0.17 -5.79 8.49
CA LEU A 24 0.42 -4.42 8.08
C LEU A 24 1.91 -4.15 7.82
N GLU A 25 2.81 -4.76 8.58
CA GLU A 25 4.25 -4.58 8.37
C GLU A 25 4.66 -5.11 7.00
N ARG A 26 4.17 -6.30 6.64
CA ARG A 26 4.41 -6.88 5.33
C ARG A 26 3.74 -6.07 4.21
N LEU A 27 2.50 -5.61 4.41
CA LEU A 27 1.77 -4.85 3.40
C LEU A 27 2.44 -3.51 3.09
N MET A 28 2.88 -2.75 4.10
CA MET A 28 3.50 -1.45 3.87
C MET A 28 4.87 -1.55 3.19
N LYS A 29 5.61 -2.66 3.40
CA LYS A 29 6.89 -2.94 2.71
C LYS A 29 6.76 -3.19 1.20
N VAL A 30 5.54 -3.31 0.67
CA VAL A 30 5.29 -3.39 -0.78
C VAL A 30 5.69 -2.09 -1.49
N ASN A 31 5.57 -0.97 -0.79
CA ASN A 31 6.00 0.31 -1.31
C ASN A 31 7.52 0.42 -1.21
N ASP A 32 8.20 0.36 -2.36
CA ASP A 32 9.67 0.45 -2.46
C ASP A 32 10.27 1.75 -1.90
N PHE A 33 9.45 2.78 -1.69
CA PHE A 33 9.91 4.02 -1.06
C PHE A 33 9.99 3.92 0.47
N HIS A 34 9.41 2.91 1.09
CA HIS A 34 9.49 2.66 2.53
C HIS A 34 10.80 1.92 2.87
N VAL A 35 11.85 2.68 3.21
CA VAL A 35 13.19 2.14 3.48
C VAL A 35 13.28 1.46 4.84
N ALA A 36 12.64 2.06 5.85
CA ALA A 36 12.54 1.49 7.18
C ALA A 36 11.18 1.85 7.79
N MET A 37 10.67 0.98 8.66
CA MET A 37 9.40 1.20 9.34
C MET A 37 9.46 0.75 10.78
N ARG A 38 8.76 1.49 11.65
CA ARG A 38 8.65 1.19 13.07
C ARG A 38 7.25 1.54 13.54
N PHE A 39 6.59 0.63 14.24
CA PHE A 39 5.33 0.95 14.89
C PHE A 39 5.59 1.84 16.10
N GLU A 40 4.77 2.86 16.27
CA GLU A 40 4.92 3.80 17.39
C GLU A 40 4.42 3.22 18.72
N THR A 41 3.61 2.15 18.65
CA THR A 41 3.04 1.45 19.79
C THR A 41 3.05 -0.07 19.56
N ASP A 42 2.63 -0.85 20.55
CA ASP A 42 2.44 -2.30 20.40
C ASP A 42 1.24 -2.67 19.54
N GLN A 43 0.38 -1.71 19.18
CA GLN A 43 -0.73 -1.95 18.27
C GLN A 43 -0.21 -2.15 16.85
N ARG A 44 -0.32 -3.38 16.33
CA ARG A 44 0.13 -3.75 14.97
C ARG A 44 -0.97 -3.83 13.92
N ARG A 45 -2.24 -3.73 14.34
CA ARG A 45 -3.42 -3.95 13.48
C ARG A 45 -4.56 -3.03 13.88
N GLY A 46 -5.46 -2.81 12.92
CA GLY A 46 -6.68 -2.05 13.13
C GLY A 46 -6.53 -0.55 12.87
N LYS A 47 -7.67 0.13 12.80
CA LYS A 47 -7.75 1.58 12.66
C LYS A 47 -7.04 2.28 13.82
N GLY A 48 -6.33 3.36 13.51
CA GLY A 48 -5.58 4.15 14.49
C GLY A 48 -4.13 3.69 14.69
N THR A 49 -3.75 2.52 14.18
CA THR A 49 -2.35 2.05 14.17
C THR A 49 -1.44 3.11 13.55
N ARG A 50 -0.31 3.39 14.20
CA ARG A 50 0.67 4.41 13.78
C ARG A 50 2.01 3.79 13.49
N VAL A 51 2.61 4.22 12.38
CA VAL A 51 3.90 3.72 11.89
C VAL A 51 4.77 4.90 11.51
N SER A 52 5.97 4.99 12.06
CA SER A 52 7.02 5.86 11.57
C SER A 52 7.73 5.18 10.39
N ILE A 53 7.93 5.92 9.31
CA ILE A 53 8.49 5.43 8.04
C ILE A 53 9.65 6.32 7.64
N ASP A 54 10.81 5.73 7.33
CA ASP A 54 11.86 6.44 6.60
C ASP A 54 11.57 6.28 5.10
N HIS A 55 11.15 7.36 4.45
CA HIS A 55 10.68 7.34 3.08
C HIS A 55 11.72 7.95 2.13
N SER A 56 12.20 7.20 1.14
CA SER A 56 13.11 7.70 0.11
C SER A 56 12.37 7.92 -1.21
N PHE A 57 12.24 9.17 -1.65
CA PHE A 57 11.56 9.48 -2.91
C PHE A 57 12.54 9.40 -4.07
N PHE A 58 12.44 8.36 -4.90
CA PHE A 58 13.32 8.14 -6.08
C PHE A 58 14.82 8.24 -5.77
N GLY A 59 15.27 7.68 -4.64
CA GLY A 59 16.68 7.67 -4.25
C GLY A 59 17.15 8.96 -3.55
N SER A 60 16.23 9.85 -3.16
CA SER A 60 16.53 10.95 -2.25
C SER A 60 17.02 10.45 -0.90
N ALA A 61 17.65 11.33 -0.11
CA ALA A 61 17.88 11.07 1.31
C ALA A 61 16.54 10.69 1.98
N PRO A 62 16.51 9.67 2.86
CA PRO A 62 15.28 9.29 3.54
C PRO A 62 14.70 10.43 4.39
N GLU A 63 13.41 10.67 4.21
CA GLU A 63 12.64 11.65 4.97
C GLU A 63 11.72 10.92 5.96
N PRO A 64 11.73 11.29 7.25
CA PRO A 64 10.87 10.65 8.24
C PRO A 64 9.41 11.06 8.05
N ARG A 65 8.52 10.07 7.95
CA ARG A 65 7.08 10.22 7.81
C ARG A 65 6.34 9.46 8.90
N GLY A 66 5.14 9.92 9.21
CA GLY A 66 4.17 9.23 10.03
C GLY A 66 3.03 8.74 9.16
N ALA A 67 2.73 7.45 9.27
CA ALA A 67 1.54 6.86 8.71
C ALA A 67 0.52 6.55 9.81
N ARG A 68 -0.75 6.77 9.51
CA ARG A 68 -1.86 6.40 10.38
C ARG A 68 -2.90 5.62 9.61
N VAL A 69 -3.22 4.41 10.06
CA VAL A 69 -4.31 3.60 9.51
C VAL A 69 -5.63 4.32 9.77
N THR A 70 -6.31 4.75 8.72
CA THR A 70 -7.59 5.46 8.77
C THR A 70 -8.76 4.52 8.48
N HIS A 71 -8.51 3.43 7.77
CA HIS A 71 -9.50 2.42 7.42
C HIS A 71 -8.92 1.02 7.64
N TRP A 72 -9.71 0.16 8.28
CA TRP A 72 -9.41 -1.25 8.48
C TRP A 72 -10.74 -1.98 8.54
N GLU A 73 -10.99 -2.83 7.56
CA GLU A 73 -12.21 -3.62 7.48
C GLU A 73 -11.83 -5.04 7.10
N GLU A 74 -12.10 -5.97 8.01
CA GLU A 74 -11.67 -7.36 7.86
C GLU A 74 -12.27 -8.00 6.61
N GLY A 75 -11.41 -8.66 5.82
CA GLY A 75 -11.79 -9.25 4.53
C GLY A 75 -12.02 -8.24 3.41
N THR A 76 -12.10 -6.94 3.69
CA THR A 76 -12.46 -5.91 2.70
C THR A 76 -11.31 -5.00 2.32
N GLY A 77 -10.50 -4.51 3.28
CA GLY A 77 -9.42 -3.58 2.93
C GLY A 77 -8.76 -2.83 4.07
N ILE A 78 -7.66 -2.17 3.74
CA ILE A 78 -6.82 -1.38 4.65
C ILE A 78 -6.46 -0.08 3.94
N GLY A 79 -6.51 1.04 4.67
CA GLY A 79 -6.04 2.33 4.14
C GLY A 79 -5.41 3.21 5.21
N TRP A 80 -4.47 4.03 4.79
CA TRP A 80 -3.72 4.94 5.67
C TRP A 80 -3.45 6.28 5.00
N VAL A 81 -3.07 7.24 5.82
CA VAL A 81 -2.54 8.53 5.39
C VAL A 81 -1.07 8.62 5.79
N GLU A 82 -0.23 9.15 4.92
CA GLU A 82 1.19 9.42 5.17
C GLU A 82 1.45 10.92 5.16
N THR A 83 2.05 11.41 6.24
CA THR A 83 2.38 12.82 6.44
C THR A 83 3.78 12.96 7.01
N ASP A 84 4.48 14.03 6.67
CA ASP A 84 5.77 14.37 7.26
C ASP A 84 5.60 14.77 8.74
N LEU A 85 6.49 14.25 9.60
CA LEU A 85 6.46 14.49 11.05
C LEU A 85 7.15 15.79 11.47
N LYS A 86 8.12 16.26 10.68
CA LYS A 86 8.98 17.40 11.00
C LYS A 86 8.43 18.71 10.42
N GLU A 87 7.82 18.66 9.24
CA GLU A 87 7.21 19.82 8.61
C GLU A 87 5.88 19.45 7.92
N PRO A 88 4.84 20.30 7.97
CA PRO A 88 3.60 20.08 7.21
C PRO A 88 3.79 20.21 5.67
N ARG A 89 5.03 20.33 5.19
CA ARG A 89 5.41 20.50 3.78
C ARG A 89 6.04 19.23 3.19
N SER A 90 5.46 18.06 3.47
CA SER A 90 5.80 16.83 2.76
C SER A 90 5.80 17.08 1.25
N ASN A 91 6.81 16.59 0.54
CA ASN A 91 6.87 16.66 -0.93
C ASN A 91 5.69 15.92 -1.59
N PHE A 92 5.08 14.97 -0.87
CA PHE A 92 3.91 14.22 -1.34
C PHE A 92 3.09 13.69 -0.16
N PRO A 93 2.27 14.51 0.51
CA PRO A 93 1.25 14.03 1.43
C PRO A 93 0.22 13.23 0.64
N HIS A 94 -0.02 12.00 1.07
CA HIS A 94 -0.89 11.10 0.33
C HIS A 94 -1.60 10.12 1.27
N SER A 95 -2.61 9.45 0.70
CA SER A 95 -3.27 8.30 1.28
C SER A 95 -3.16 7.14 0.31
N SER A 96 -2.91 5.96 0.86
CA SER A 96 -2.96 4.71 0.12
C SER A 96 -4.09 3.84 0.67
N GLN A 97 -4.79 3.15 -0.20
CA GLN A 97 -5.86 2.24 0.18
C GLN A 97 -5.89 1.00 -0.70
N TYR A 98 -5.83 -0.16 -0.05
CA TYR A 98 -6.02 -1.45 -0.70
C TYR A 98 -7.40 -2.00 -0.39
N ARG A 99 -8.06 -2.55 -1.41
CA ARG A 99 -9.39 -3.17 -1.28
C ARG A 99 -9.40 -4.55 -1.93
N LEU A 100 -10.13 -5.46 -1.31
CA LEU A 100 -10.40 -6.79 -1.79
C LEU A 100 -11.88 -6.94 -2.15
N LYS A 101 -12.16 -7.64 -3.24
CA LYS A 101 -13.52 -8.02 -3.62
C LYS A 101 -13.52 -9.45 -4.15
N PRO A 102 -14.43 -10.32 -3.70
CA PRO A 102 -14.50 -11.67 -4.22
C PRO A 102 -14.92 -11.66 -5.70
N LEU A 103 -14.36 -12.58 -6.48
CA LEU A 103 -14.71 -12.83 -7.88
C LEU A 103 -15.24 -14.25 -8.04
N PRO A 104 -16.02 -14.52 -9.11
CA PRO A 104 -16.41 -15.88 -9.46
C PRO A 104 -15.20 -16.82 -9.60
N GLY A 105 -15.42 -18.10 -9.23
CA GLY A 105 -14.37 -19.13 -9.28
C GLY A 105 -13.39 -19.10 -8.10
N GLY A 106 -13.71 -18.41 -7.00
CA GLY A 106 -12.88 -18.35 -5.80
C GLY A 106 -11.64 -17.48 -5.93
N ALA A 107 -11.63 -16.55 -6.89
CA ALA A 107 -10.59 -15.55 -7.08
C ALA A 107 -10.93 -14.25 -6.36
N THR A 108 -9.98 -13.33 -6.30
CA THR A 108 -10.14 -12.04 -5.64
C THR A 108 -9.67 -10.91 -6.56
N LEU A 109 -10.41 -9.81 -6.60
CA LEU A 109 -9.95 -8.55 -7.17
C LEU A 109 -9.25 -7.75 -6.06
N LEU A 110 -7.97 -7.45 -6.26
CA LEU A 110 -7.23 -6.50 -5.45
C LEU A 110 -7.23 -5.15 -6.18
N SER A 111 -7.59 -4.09 -5.47
CA SER A 111 -7.44 -2.71 -5.95
C SER A 111 -6.48 -1.97 -5.04
N ASP A 112 -5.57 -1.21 -5.64
CA ASP A 112 -4.69 -0.25 -4.98
C ASP A 112 -5.09 1.16 -5.44
N GLU A 113 -5.23 2.06 -4.47
CA GLU A 113 -5.67 3.42 -4.66
C GLU A 113 -4.70 4.39 -3.97
N LEU A 114 -4.11 5.28 -4.76
CA LEU A 114 -3.23 6.34 -4.30
C LEU A 114 -3.87 7.70 -4.55
N ARG A 115 -4.02 8.50 -3.48
CA ARG A 115 -4.46 9.90 -3.58
C ARG A 115 -3.46 10.82 -2.92
N GLY A 116 -3.07 11.89 -3.58
CA GLY A 116 -2.14 12.85 -2.98
C GLY A 116 -1.97 14.12 -3.81
N SER A 117 -1.09 14.99 -3.37
CA SER A 117 -0.69 16.16 -4.17
C SER A 117 0.80 16.38 -4.02
N LEU A 118 1.50 16.51 -5.15
CA LEU A 118 2.92 16.78 -5.18
C LEU A 118 3.18 18.24 -4.83
N ASN A 119 3.98 18.45 -3.79
CA ASN A 119 4.43 19.77 -3.35
C ASN A 119 5.85 20.03 -3.85
N LEU A 120 6.05 20.00 -5.17
CA LEU A 120 7.35 20.29 -5.76
C LEU A 120 7.55 21.81 -5.94
N PRO A 121 8.67 22.38 -5.49
CA PRO A 121 9.04 23.75 -5.80
C PRO A 121 9.00 23.98 -7.33
N PHE A 122 8.57 25.17 -7.75
CA PHE A 122 8.50 25.62 -9.16
C PHE A 122 7.44 24.97 -10.07
N LEU A 123 7.06 23.70 -9.86
CA LEU A 123 6.04 23.03 -10.68
C LEU A 123 4.61 23.20 -10.14
N GLY A 124 4.46 23.38 -8.83
CA GLY A 124 3.16 23.55 -8.19
C GLY A 124 2.15 22.46 -8.60
N LYS A 125 0.91 22.86 -8.89
CA LYS A 125 -0.16 21.91 -9.27
C LYS A 125 0.05 21.20 -10.61
N ALA A 126 0.96 21.67 -11.47
CA ALA A 126 1.27 20.98 -12.72
C ALA A 126 2.07 19.68 -12.48
N ALA A 127 2.74 19.56 -11.33
CA ALA A 127 3.49 18.37 -10.95
C ALA A 127 2.63 17.10 -10.95
N ASP A 128 1.41 17.17 -10.40
CA ASP A 128 0.48 16.04 -10.37
C ASP A 128 0.22 15.48 -11.78
N ARG A 129 -0.04 16.37 -12.76
CA ARG A 129 -0.34 15.96 -14.12
C ARG A 129 0.87 15.39 -14.84
N LEU A 130 2.05 15.96 -14.63
CA LEU A 130 3.30 15.49 -15.23
C LEU A 130 3.73 14.13 -14.68
N MET A 131 3.45 13.87 -13.40
CA MET A 131 3.88 12.66 -12.71
C MET A 131 2.81 11.57 -12.67
N GLN A 132 1.58 11.85 -13.14
CA GLN A 132 0.46 10.89 -13.14
C GLN A 132 0.86 9.54 -13.75
N ASP A 133 1.43 9.54 -14.96
CA ASP A 133 1.81 8.31 -15.66
C ASP A 133 2.99 7.60 -14.97
N VAL A 134 3.89 8.35 -14.34
CA VAL A 134 5.02 7.81 -13.59
C VAL A 134 4.52 7.06 -12.35
N PHE A 135 3.66 7.70 -11.55
CA PHE A 135 3.09 7.04 -10.38
C PHE A 135 2.20 5.87 -10.76
N ALA A 136 1.40 5.98 -11.83
CA ALA A 136 0.52 4.90 -12.25
C ALA A 136 1.33 3.67 -12.70
N SER A 137 2.34 3.88 -13.56
CA SER A 137 3.11 2.77 -14.12
C SER A 137 4.20 2.22 -13.19
N ARG A 138 4.93 3.09 -12.48
CA ARG A 138 6.12 2.68 -11.70
C ARG A 138 5.85 2.44 -10.23
N VAL A 139 4.73 2.94 -9.71
CA VAL A 139 4.35 2.79 -8.30
C VAL A 139 3.15 1.85 -8.22
N VAL A 140 1.93 2.35 -8.43
CA VAL A 140 0.68 1.62 -8.14
C VAL A 140 0.56 0.32 -8.94
N ARG A 141 0.86 0.33 -10.24
CA ARG A 141 0.82 -0.91 -11.05
C ARG A 141 1.88 -1.92 -10.61
N ARG A 142 3.08 -1.46 -10.23
CA ARG A 142 4.16 -2.34 -9.78
C ARG A 142 3.84 -2.92 -8.41
N GLU A 143 3.28 -2.14 -7.50
CA GLU A 143 2.76 -2.61 -6.22
C GLU A 143 1.68 -3.67 -6.41
N CYS A 144 0.71 -3.45 -7.31
CA CYS A 144 -0.30 -4.46 -7.65
C CYS A 144 0.31 -5.78 -8.14
N VAL A 145 1.29 -5.72 -9.05
CA VAL A 145 1.98 -6.91 -9.56
C VAL A 145 2.73 -7.62 -8.44
N HIS A 146 3.47 -6.88 -7.62
CA HIS A 146 4.21 -7.45 -6.50
C HIS A 146 3.27 -8.10 -5.47
N LEU A 147 2.18 -7.43 -5.11
CA LEU A 147 1.14 -7.98 -4.24
C LEU A 147 0.55 -9.27 -4.80
N LYS A 148 0.25 -9.31 -6.11
CA LYS A 148 -0.24 -10.52 -6.76
C LYS A 148 0.73 -11.69 -6.58
N GLU A 149 2.00 -11.47 -6.92
CA GLU A 149 3.03 -12.51 -6.82
C GLU A 149 3.16 -13.04 -5.39
N GLN A 150 3.24 -12.14 -4.40
CA GLN A 150 3.41 -12.52 -2.99
C GLN A 150 2.19 -13.25 -2.41
N ILE A 151 0.97 -12.77 -2.71
CA ILE A 151 -0.27 -13.38 -2.22
C ILE A 151 -0.52 -14.74 -2.87
N GLU A 152 -0.27 -14.89 -4.16
CA GLU A 152 -0.44 -16.17 -4.86
C GLU A 152 0.60 -17.20 -4.41
N ALA A 153 1.85 -16.78 -4.16
CA ALA A 153 2.86 -17.64 -3.55
C ALA A 153 2.44 -18.11 -2.15
N PHE A 154 1.92 -17.20 -1.31
CA PHE A 154 1.38 -17.53 0.00
C PHE A 154 0.21 -18.52 -0.09
N ALA A 155 -0.70 -18.32 -1.03
CA ALA A 155 -1.84 -19.21 -1.27
C ALA A 155 -1.40 -20.61 -1.74
N ALA A 156 -0.38 -20.70 -2.60
CA ALA A 156 0.18 -21.98 -3.03
C ALA A 156 0.79 -22.75 -1.85
N GLY A 157 1.57 -22.08 -0.99
CA GLY A 157 2.12 -22.68 0.23
C GLY A 157 1.04 -23.17 1.20
N TRP A 158 -0.04 -22.40 1.35
CA TRP A 158 -1.17 -22.78 2.19
C TRP A 158 -1.91 -24.02 1.69
N LYS A 159 -2.12 -24.13 0.37
CA LYS A 159 -2.73 -25.32 -0.27
C LYS A 159 -1.86 -26.57 -0.06
N ALA A 160 -0.55 -26.44 -0.24
CA ALA A 160 0.38 -27.55 -0.05
C ALA A 160 0.38 -28.07 1.39
N ALA A 161 0.37 -27.18 2.39
CA ALA A 161 0.31 -27.56 3.79
C ALA A 161 -0.99 -28.31 4.15
N ARG A 162 -2.14 -27.91 3.58
CA ARG A 162 -3.41 -28.61 3.80
C ARG A 162 -3.52 -29.96 3.09
N ALA A 163 -2.82 -30.16 1.98
CA ALA A 163 -2.82 -31.44 1.28
C ALA A 163 -1.92 -32.49 1.96
N ALA A 164 -0.97 -32.05 2.78
CA ALA A 164 -0.04 -32.89 3.53
C ALA A 164 -0.51 -33.23 4.96
N ALA A 165 -1.61 -32.62 5.42
CA ALA A 165 -2.23 -32.84 6.73
C ALA A 165 -3.45 -33.75 6.61
#